data_AF-A0A9W4KPB0-F1
#
_entry.id   AF-A0A9W4KPB0-F1
#
_cell.length_a   1.000
_cell.length_b   1.000
_cell.length_c   1.000
_cell.angle_alpha   90.00
_cell.angle_beta   90.00
_cell.angle_gamma   90.00
#
_symmetry.space_group_name_H-M   'P 1'
#
loop_
_entity.id
_entity.type
_entity.pdbx_description
1 polymer ?
#
loop_
_entity_poly.entity_id
_entity_poly.type
_entity_poly.pdbx_seq_one_letter_code
_entity_poly.pdbx_strand_id
1 'polypeptide(L)'
;MLLWQIIAGRAITGLGGAGMVALISVIITDNVLPSQVALTRSYVNTVNTIGRAFGGPLGAAIADTVGWRWSFISQAPTALLCGIFCMLLLTTTEGPGDKSSDRFKNSTASPKIDFLGIITFAIAITSLLALIESWGKGKSESSLVLLGATVGFGVLFLLIEAYYAEQPLIPLSLLKTTSAIYMAIQVLLLFGRQAHLASLSPYFLWTRDISATKAATYLIPSSIGFTFGSIIAGVLIQRFVRDLS
;
A
#
# COMPACT_ATOMS: atom_id res chain seq x y z
N MET A 1 15.30 -18.71 14.00
CA MET A 1 14.70 -18.42 12.68
C MET A 1 15.84 -17.87 11.85
N LEU A 2 16.25 -18.59 10.80
CA LEU A 2 17.32 -18.11 9.93
C LEU A 2 16.81 -16.84 9.26
N LEU A 3 17.63 -15.78 9.19
CA LEU A 3 17.29 -14.48 8.58
C LEU A 3 16.52 -14.62 7.25
N TRP A 4 16.90 -15.61 6.44
CA TRP A 4 16.25 -15.99 5.19
C TRP A 4 14.75 -16.29 5.29
N GLN A 5 14.29 -16.92 6.38
CA GLN A 5 12.87 -17.22 6.58
C GLN A 5 12.03 -15.94 6.78
N ILE A 6 12.59 -14.95 7.47
CA ILE A 6 11.92 -13.65 7.67
C ILE A 6 11.88 -12.88 6.35
N ILE A 7 12.98 -12.90 5.60
CA ILE A 7 13.06 -12.24 4.28
C ILE A 7 12.05 -12.88 3.32
N ALA A 8 12.01 -14.21 3.22
CA ALA A 8 11.06 -14.92 2.38
C ALA A 8 9.61 -14.63 2.80
N GLY A 9 9.31 -14.64 4.11
CA GLY A 9 8.00 -14.27 4.63
C GLY A 9 7.59 -12.84 4.28
N ARG A 10 8.54 -11.88 4.32
CA ARG A 10 8.30 -10.50 3.88
C ARG A 10 8.05 -10.38 2.38
N ALA A 11 8.76 -11.15 1.56
CA ALA A 11 8.52 -11.20 0.13
C ALA A 11 7.10 -11.72 -0.19
N ILE A 12 6.68 -12.80 0.46
CA ILE A 12 5.35 -13.40 0.26
C ILE A 12 4.24 -12.44 0.73
N THR A 13 4.37 -11.87 1.93
CA THR A 13 3.37 -10.93 2.46
C THR A 13 3.32 -9.63 1.68
N GLY A 14 4.45 -9.15 1.15
CA GLY A 14 4.50 -8.00 0.25
C GLY A 14 3.77 -8.26 -1.07
N LEU A 15 4.05 -9.40 -1.72
CA LEU A 15 3.39 -9.81 -2.96
C LEU A 15 1.87 -9.97 -2.76
N GLY A 16 1.47 -10.68 -1.70
CA GLY A 16 0.06 -10.88 -1.36
C GLY A 16 -0.65 -9.56 -1.04
N GLY A 17 0.01 -8.66 -0.30
CA GLY A 17 -0.52 -7.33 0.02
C GLY A 17 -0.77 -6.48 -1.22
N ALA A 18 0.19 -6.43 -2.15
CA ALA A 18 0.04 -5.69 -3.40
C ALA A 18 -1.09 -6.27 -4.27
N GLY A 19 -1.16 -7.60 -4.39
CA GLY A 19 -2.22 -8.28 -5.14
C GLY A 19 -3.62 -8.02 -4.56
N MET A 20 -3.77 -8.05 -3.23
CA MET A 20 -5.05 -7.75 -2.58
C MET A 20 -5.50 -6.31 -2.84
N VAL A 21 -4.61 -5.32 -2.74
CA VAL A 21 -4.95 -3.91 -3.01
C VAL A 21 -5.40 -3.71 -4.46
N ALA A 22 -4.73 -4.38 -5.42
CA ALA A 22 -5.11 -4.36 -6.82
C ALA A 22 -6.48 -4.99 -7.05
N LEU A 23 -6.72 -6.20 -6.53
CA LEU A 23 -7.99 -6.91 -6.66
C LEU A 23 -9.15 -6.17 -6.02
N ILE A 24 -8.98 -5.59 -4.84
CA ILE A 24 -10.00 -4.75 -4.19
C ILE A 24 -10.36 -3.56 -5.10
N SER A 25 -9.36 -2.92 -5.72
CA SER A 25 -9.61 -1.79 -6.62
C SER A 25 -10.42 -2.21 -7.86
N VAL A 26 -10.14 -3.39 -8.42
CA VAL A 26 -10.91 -3.96 -9.54
C VAL A 26 -12.34 -4.26 -9.11
N ILE A 27 -12.52 -4.98 -7.99
CA ILE A 27 -13.85 -5.36 -7.46
C ILE A 27 -14.73 -4.13 -7.20
N ILE A 28 -14.17 -3.06 -6.60
CA ILE A 28 -14.91 -1.82 -6.36
C ILE A 28 -15.31 -1.16 -7.68
N THR A 29 -14.43 -1.15 -8.67
CA THR A 29 -14.69 -0.47 -9.95
C THR A 29 -15.71 -1.23 -10.81
N ASP A 30 -15.73 -2.56 -10.71
CA ASP A 30 -16.66 -3.41 -11.47
C ASP A 30 -18.06 -3.50 -10.83
N ASN A 31 -18.17 -3.44 -9.50
CA ASN A 31 -19.45 -3.62 -8.80
C ASN A 31 -20.19 -2.32 -8.44
N VAL A 32 -19.53 -1.17 -8.49
CA VAL A 32 -20.05 0.08 -7.92
C VAL A 32 -20.07 1.19 -8.97
N LEU A 33 -21.16 1.98 -9.01
CA LEU A 33 -21.24 3.14 -9.91
C LEU A 33 -20.13 4.17 -9.59
N PRO A 34 -19.60 4.91 -10.59
CA PRO A 34 -18.50 5.87 -10.40
C PRO A 34 -18.71 6.88 -9.27
N SER A 35 -19.96 7.30 -9.02
CA SER A 35 -20.33 8.22 -7.94
C SER A 35 -20.21 7.63 -6.53
N GLN A 36 -20.26 6.29 -6.40
CA GLN A 36 -20.19 5.57 -5.13
C GLN A 36 -18.79 4.96 -4.88
N VAL A 37 -17.90 4.96 -5.86
CA VAL A 37 -16.52 4.43 -5.73
C VAL A 37 -15.76 5.11 -4.58
N ALA A 38 -15.90 6.44 -4.44
CA ALA A 38 -15.21 7.20 -3.38
C ALA A 38 -15.64 6.77 -1.97
N LEU A 39 -16.93 6.47 -1.79
CA LEU A 39 -17.48 5.97 -0.53
C LEU A 39 -17.00 4.57 -0.21
N THR A 40 -17.13 3.65 -1.16
CA THR A 40 -16.71 2.26 -0.96
C THR A 40 -15.22 2.19 -0.64
N ARG A 41 -14.40 3.02 -1.30
CA ARG A 41 -12.97 3.17 -0.93
C ARG A 41 -12.78 3.72 0.48
N SER A 42 -13.59 4.68 0.93
CA SER A 42 -13.53 5.19 2.31
C SER A 42 -13.93 4.12 3.34
N TYR A 43 -14.96 3.31 3.06
CA TYR A 43 -15.34 2.17 3.91
C TYR A 43 -14.21 1.15 4.03
N VAL A 44 -13.62 0.73 2.90
CA VAL A 44 -12.47 -0.19 2.89
C VAL A 44 -11.30 0.40 3.67
N ASN A 45 -10.99 1.68 3.47
CA ASN A 45 -9.91 2.36 4.18
C ASN A 45 -10.17 2.45 5.70
N THR A 46 -11.43 2.63 6.09
CA THR A 46 -11.86 2.64 7.50
C THR A 46 -11.63 1.26 8.14
N VAL A 47 -12.10 0.18 7.51
CA VAL A 47 -11.88 -1.19 8.00
C VAL A 47 -10.38 -1.52 8.08
N ASN A 48 -9.61 -1.14 7.06
CA ASN A 48 -8.15 -1.30 7.04
C ASN A 48 -7.49 -0.55 8.21
N THR A 49 -7.95 0.66 8.52
CA THR A 49 -7.40 1.46 9.63
C THR A 49 -7.71 0.84 10.97
N ILE A 50 -8.95 0.40 11.17
CA ILE A 50 -9.36 -0.31 12.39
C ILE A 50 -8.50 -1.55 12.57
N GLY A 51 -8.31 -2.35 11.51
CA GLY A 51 -7.43 -3.51 11.53
C GLY A 51 -5.99 -3.16 11.92
N ARG A 52 -5.43 -2.07 11.38
CA ARG A 52 -4.08 -1.58 11.73
C ARG A 52 -4.00 -1.06 13.17
N ALA A 53 -5.07 -0.42 13.66
CA ALA A 53 -5.17 0.12 15.01
C ALA A 53 -5.10 -0.98 16.07
N PHE A 54 -5.81 -2.09 15.83
CA PHE A 54 -5.82 -3.25 16.72
C PHE A 54 -4.61 -4.16 16.50
N GLY A 55 -4.14 -4.30 15.26
CA GLY A 55 -3.04 -5.18 14.90
C GLY A 55 -1.69 -4.81 15.53
N GLY A 56 -1.40 -3.51 15.64
CA GLY A 56 -0.15 -3.02 16.26
C GLY A 56 -0.03 -3.42 17.74
N PRO A 57 -0.96 -3.00 18.61
CA PRO A 57 -0.97 -3.38 20.03
C PRO A 57 -1.07 -4.89 20.26
N LEU A 58 -1.89 -5.61 19.49
CA LEU A 58 -2.04 -7.06 19.63
C LEU A 58 -0.74 -7.79 19.25
N GLY A 59 -0.08 -7.37 18.17
CA GLY A 59 1.23 -7.90 17.78
C GLY A 59 2.33 -7.58 18.80
N ALA A 60 2.31 -6.38 19.39
CA ALA A 60 3.26 -5.97 20.43
C ALA A 60 3.04 -6.72 21.76
N ALA A 61 1.79 -6.92 22.17
CA ALA A 61 1.45 -7.67 23.39
C ALA A 61 1.87 -9.14 23.29
N ILE A 62 1.69 -9.77 22.12
CA ILE A 62 2.18 -11.13 21.87
C ILE A 62 3.72 -11.18 21.90
N ALA A 63 4.38 -10.14 21.37
CA ALA A 63 5.84 -10.07 21.35
C ALA A 63 6.42 -9.95 22.77
N ASP A 64 5.78 -9.16 23.64
CA ASP A 64 6.21 -8.93 25.02
C ASP A 64 5.95 -10.14 25.95
N THR A 65 4.91 -10.95 25.69
CA THR A 65 4.48 -12.05 26.58
C THR A 65 5.04 -13.43 26.20
N VAL A 66 4.84 -13.84 24.95
CA VAL A 66 5.18 -15.20 24.45
C VAL A 66 6.44 -15.16 23.58
N GLY A 67 6.87 -13.96 23.20
CA GLY A 67 8.05 -13.71 22.39
C GLY A 67 7.69 -13.34 20.94
N TRP A 68 8.58 -12.55 20.33
CA TRP A 68 8.40 -11.94 19.00
C TRP A 68 8.05 -12.94 17.88
N ARG A 69 8.43 -14.22 18.00
CA ARG A 69 8.16 -15.25 16.99
C ARG A 69 6.66 -15.50 16.83
N TRP A 70 5.92 -15.46 17.94
CA TRP A 70 4.48 -15.70 17.95
C TRP A 70 3.69 -14.57 17.29
N SER A 71 4.22 -13.35 17.28
CA SER A 71 3.63 -12.23 16.55
C SER A 71 3.62 -12.43 15.03
N PHE A 72 4.53 -13.25 14.50
CA PHE A 72 4.53 -13.65 13.08
C PHE A 72 3.65 -14.87 12.82
N ILE A 73 3.71 -15.85 13.71
CA ILE A 73 2.91 -17.08 13.57
C ILE A 73 1.43 -16.78 13.69
N SER A 74 1.00 -15.84 14.55
CA SER A 74 -0.40 -15.47 14.73
C SER A 74 -1.03 -14.84 13.49
N GLN A 75 -0.24 -14.26 12.58
CA GLN A 75 -0.75 -13.68 11.33
C GLN A 75 -1.23 -14.76 10.36
N ALA A 76 -0.56 -15.92 10.32
CA ALA A 76 -0.91 -17.01 9.41
C ALA A 76 -2.32 -17.61 9.62
N PRO A 77 -2.76 -17.97 10.85
CA PRO A 77 -4.12 -18.47 11.07
C PRO A 77 -5.16 -17.38 10.82
N THR A 78 -4.89 -16.11 11.15
CA THR A 78 -5.81 -15.01 10.83
C THR A 78 -5.97 -14.84 9.32
N ALA A 79 -4.89 -14.91 8.55
CA ALA A 79 -4.94 -14.86 7.09
C ALA A 79 -5.71 -16.07 6.51
N LEU A 80 -5.51 -17.26 7.06
CA LEU A 80 -6.21 -18.48 6.63
C LEU A 80 -7.70 -18.41 6.92
N LEU A 81 -8.10 -17.96 8.12
CA LEU A 81 -9.49 -17.72 8.47
C LEU A 81 -10.14 -16.69 7.54
N CYS A 82 -9.45 -15.57 7.27
CA CYS A 82 -9.92 -14.56 6.32
C CYS A 82 -10.12 -15.17 4.91
N GLY A 83 -9.18 -16.00 4.45
CA GLY A 83 -9.30 -16.74 3.19
C GLY A 83 -10.51 -17.67 3.15
N ILE A 84 -10.77 -18.42 4.23
CA ILE A 84 -11.97 -19.28 4.34
C ILE A 84 -13.25 -18.45 4.31
N PHE A 85 -13.31 -17.36 5.09
CA PHE A 85 -14.46 -16.44 5.06
C PHE A 85 -14.68 -15.88 3.67
N CYS A 86 -13.61 -15.48 2.97
CA CYS A 86 -13.72 -15.07 1.58
C CYS A 86 -14.29 -16.20 0.71
N MET A 87 -13.78 -17.43 0.79
CA MET A 87 -14.30 -18.55 -0.01
C MET A 87 -15.77 -18.87 0.27
N LEU A 88 -16.23 -18.75 1.53
CA LEU A 88 -17.61 -19.03 1.91
C LEU A 88 -18.56 -17.88 1.52
N LEU A 89 -18.17 -16.63 1.76
CA LEU A 89 -19.01 -15.46 1.48
C LEU A 89 -18.98 -15.02 0.02
N LEU A 90 -17.86 -15.24 -0.69
CA LEU A 90 -17.79 -15.09 -2.16
C LEU A 90 -18.35 -16.34 -2.87
N THR A 91 -19.45 -16.91 -2.34
CA THR A 91 -20.26 -17.83 -3.13
C THR A 91 -20.78 -17.04 -4.32
N THR A 92 -20.34 -17.47 -5.51
CA THR A 92 -20.56 -16.87 -6.83
C THR A 92 -21.92 -16.19 -6.93
N THR A 93 -22.00 -14.91 -6.58
CA THR A 93 -23.11 -14.08 -7.04
C THR A 93 -22.79 -13.86 -8.50
N GLU A 94 -23.41 -14.68 -9.35
CA GLU A 94 -23.55 -14.41 -10.77
C GLU A 94 -24.27 -13.06 -10.88
N GLY A 95 -23.50 -11.98 -10.79
CA GLY A 95 -24.00 -10.65 -11.06
C GLY A 95 -24.55 -10.64 -12.48
N PRO A 96 -25.67 -9.95 -12.75
CA PRO A 96 -26.26 -9.85 -14.08
C PRO A 96 -25.31 -9.04 -14.98
N GLY A 97 -24.33 -9.72 -15.55
CA GLY A 97 -23.15 -9.08 -16.10
C GLY A 97 -22.02 -10.04 -16.43
N ASP A 98 -22.34 -11.24 -16.92
CA ASP A 98 -21.43 -12.09 -17.69
C ASP A 98 -21.07 -11.42 -19.04
N LYS A 99 -20.57 -10.18 -18.95
CA LYS A 99 -20.05 -9.34 -20.04
C LYS A 99 -18.56 -9.04 -19.83
N SER A 100 -17.98 -9.46 -18.71
CA SER A 100 -16.53 -9.46 -18.48
C SER A 100 -15.85 -10.62 -19.21
N SER A 101 -16.52 -11.76 -19.35
CA SER A 101 -16.09 -12.87 -20.21
C SER A 101 -16.05 -12.45 -21.68
N ASP A 102 -17.05 -11.71 -22.17
CA ASP A 102 -17.06 -11.17 -23.53
C ASP A 102 -16.03 -10.04 -23.77
N ARG A 103 -15.67 -9.25 -22.76
CA ARG A 103 -14.57 -8.26 -22.86
C ARG A 103 -13.20 -8.92 -22.97
N PHE A 104 -12.99 -10.05 -22.27
CA PHE A 104 -11.78 -10.85 -22.43
C PHE A 104 -11.76 -11.62 -23.75
N LYS A 105 -12.93 -12.02 -24.29
CA LYS A 105 -13.05 -12.77 -25.54
C LYS A 105 -12.92 -11.89 -26.80
N ASN A 106 -13.32 -10.62 -26.73
CA ASN A 106 -13.29 -9.67 -27.86
C ASN A 106 -12.08 -8.71 -27.84
N SER A 107 -11.19 -8.79 -26.84
CA SER A 107 -9.91 -8.06 -26.87
C SER A 107 -8.84 -8.95 -27.49
N THR A 108 -8.76 -8.95 -28.83
CA THR A 108 -7.63 -9.52 -29.59
C THR A 108 -6.30 -8.77 -29.33
N ALA A 109 -6.33 -7.66 -28.58
CA ALA A 109 -5.16 -7.09 -27.95
C ALA A 109 -5.01 -7.73 -26.57
N SER A 110 -4.07 -8.67 -26.45
CA SER A 110 -3.46 -8.97 -25.15
C SER A 110 -3.03 -7.62 -24.54
N PRO A 111 -3.47 -7.26 -23.33
CA PRO A 111 -2.91 -6.09 -22.66
C PRO A 111 -1.41 -6.34 -22.55
N LYS A 112 -0.63 -5.64 -23.38
CA LYS A 112 0.83 -5.77 -23.39
C LYS A 112 1.32 -5.11 -22.11
N ILE A 113 1.44 -5.93 -21.07
CA ILE A 113 2.05 -5.51 -19.81
C ILE A 113 3.47 -5.06 -20.12
N ASP A 114 3.79 -3.82 -19.76
CA ASP A 114 5.16 -3.29 -19.89
C ASP A 114 6.05 -3.88 -18.80
N PHE A 115 6.51 -5.11 -19.03
CA PHE A 115 7.44 -5.79 -18.13
C PHE A 115 8.75 -5.03 -17.97
N LEU A 116 9.19 -4.29 -19.00
CA LEU A 116 10.46 -3.57 -19.00
C LEU A 116 10.33 -2.33 -18.11
N GLY A 117 9.24 -1.58 -18.23
CA GLY A 117 8.87 -0.49 -17.31
C GLY A 117 8.75 -0.97 -15.86
N ILE A 118 8.06 -2.09 -15.61
CA ILE A 118 7.90 -2.65 -14.25
C ILE A 118 9.26 -3.03 -13.63
N ILE A 119 10.12 -3.72 -14.38
CA ILE A 119 11.43 -4.16 -13.89
C ILE A 119 12.33 -2.95 -13.60
N THR A 120 12.41 -2.00 -14.53
CA THR A 120 13.24 -0.78 -14.34
C THR A 120 12.73 0.07 -13.19
N PHE A 121 11.41 0.20 -13.02
CA PHE A 121 10.81 0.86 -11.87
C PHE A 121 11.14 0.16 -10.54
N ALA A 122 11.05 -1.17 -10.50
CA ALA A 122 11.38 -1.94 -9.31
C ALA A 122 12.87 -1.76 -8.92
N ILE A 123 13.77 -1.75 -9.90
CA ILE A 123 15.21 -1.50 -9.68
C ILE A 123 15.45 -0.05 -9.21
N ALA A 124 14.76 0.93 -9.80
CA ALA A 124 14.87 2.33 -9.39
C ALA A 124 14.42 2.53 -7.93
N ILE A 125 13.29 1.96 -7.53
CA ILE A 125 12.79 2.05 -6.15
C ILE A 125 13.71 1.32 -5.17
N THR A 126 14.15 0.11 -5.50
CA THR A 126 15.01 -0.68 -4.59
C THR A 126 16.38 -0.01 -4.41
N SER A 127 16.95 0.55 -5.47
CA SER A 127 18.20 1.34 -5.37
C SER A 127 18.01 2.61 -4.54
N LEU A 128 16.89 3.32 -4.70
CA LEU A 128 16.57 4.51 -3.89
C LEU A 128 16.45 4.16 -2.40
N LEU A 129 15.78 3.05 -2.07
CA LEU A 129 15.65 2.58 -0.70
C LEU A 129 17.02 2.22 -0.09
N ALA A 130 17.84 1.50 -0.85
CA ALA A 130 19.19 1.14 -0.43
C ALA A 130 20.09 2.36 -0.24
N LEU A 131 19.94 3.40 -1.07
CA LEU A 131 20.62 4.67 -0.92
C LEU A 131 20.25 5.34 0.41
N ILE A 132 18.95 5.49 0.69
CA ILE A 132 18.45 6.10 1.94
C ILE A 132 18.96 5.32 3.15
N GLU A 133 18.97 3.99 3.10
CA GLU A 133 19.50 3.15 4.17
C GLU A 133 21.01 3.33 4.37
N SER A 134 21.79 3.39 3.28
CA SER A 134 23.24 3.61 3.32
C SER A 134 23.59 4.96 3.94
N TRP A 135 22.83 6.00 3.59
CA TRP A 135 22.96 7.34 4.16
C TRP A 135 22.61 7.35 5.65
N GLY A 136 21.51 6.68 6.05
CA GLY A 136 21.13 6.55 7.46
C GLY A 136 22.15 5.80 8.32
N LYS A 137 22.95 4.90 7.73
CA LYS A 137 24.03 4.16 8.41
C LYS A 137 25.40 4.83 8.36
N GLY A 138 25.52 6.02 7.74
CA GLY A 138 26.79 6.75 7.60
C GLY A 138 27.82 6.07 6.69
N LYS A 139 27.40 5.12 5.83
CA LYS A 139 28.30 4.44 4.89
C LYS A 139 28.47 5.28 3.62
N SER A 140 29.64 5.91 3.50
CA SER A 140 29.96 6.84 2.40
C SER A 140 30.31 6.12 1.07
N GLU A 141 31.05 5.01 1.11
CA GLU A 141 31.68 4.46 -0.11
C GLU A 141 30.70 3.88 -1.14
N SER A 142 29.57 3.32 -0.70
CA SER A 142 28.54 2.78 -1.62
C SER A 142 27.46 3.81 -2.00
N SER A 143 27.47 4.99 -1.37
CA SER A 143 26.41 5.99 -1.53
C SER A 143 26.38 6.64 -2.92
N LEU A 144 27.56 6.89 -3.51
CA LEU A 144 27.67 7.48 -4.85
C LEU A 144 27.22 6.51 -5.95
N VAL A 145 27.56 5.23 -5.82
CA VAL A 145 27.15 4.17 -6.77
C VAL A 145 25.64 3.97 -6.71
N LEU A 146 25.06 3.95 -5.51
CA LEU A 146 23.61 3.83 -5.33
C LEU A 146 22.87 5.06 -5.86
N LEU A 147 23.44 6.26 -5.69
CA LEU A 147 22.87 7.49 -6.24
C LEU A 147 22.89 7.49 -7.77
N GLY A 148 24.02 7.08 -8.37
CA GLY A 148 24.13 6.87 -9.81
C GLY A 148 23.15 5.83 -10.34
N ALA A 149 22.96 4.72 -9.62
CA ALA A 149 21.97 3.70 -9.97
C ALA A 149 20.54 4.24 -9.88
N THR A 150 20.17 4.94 -8.81
CA THR A 150 18.83 5.51 -8.66
C THR A 150 18.51 6.53 -9.73
N VAL A 151 19.43 7.47 -10.00
CA VAL A 151 19.23 8.47 -11.05
C VAL A 151 19.23 7.80 -12.43
N GLY A 152 20.15 6.88 -12.68
CA GLY A 152 20.27 6.16 -13.95
C GLY A 152 19.03 5.32 -14.28
N PHE A 153 18.57 4.47 -13.35
CA PHE A 153 17.37 3.67 -13.54
C PHE A 153 16.08 4.50 -13.50
N GLY A 154 16.06 5.60 -12.74
CA GLY A 154 14.94 6.54 -12.75
C GLY A 154 14.78 7.26 -14.08
N VAL A 155 15.88 7.74 -14.67
CA VAL A 155 15.88 8.34 -16.01
C VAL A 155 15.54 7.28 -17.07
N LEU A 156 16.11 6.07 -16.95
CA LEU A 156 15.79 4.97 -17.86
C LEU A 156 14.30 4.62 -17.81
N PHE A 157 13.70 4.55 -16.63
CA PHE A 157 12.27 4.37 -16.44
C PHE A 157 11.47 5.47 -17.15
N LEU A 158 11.82 6.75 -16.93
CA LEU A 158 11.14 7.87 -17.61
C LEU A 158 11.27 7.80 -19.14
N LEU A 159 12.41 7.33 -19.67
CA LEU A 159 12.62 7.17 -21.11
C LEU A 159 11.77 6.03 -21.68
N ILE A 160 11.71 4.89 -20.99
CA ILE A 160 10.87 3.75 -21.38
C ILE A 160 9.39 4.16 -21.34
N GLU A 161 8.98 4.85 -20.27
CA GLU A 161 7.62 5.36 -20.08
C GLU A 161 7.22 6.38 -21.15
N ALA A 162 8.15 7.27 -21.54
CA ALA A 162 7.87 8.35 -22.47
C ALA A 162 7.91 7.91 -23.95
N TYR A 163 8.77 6.94 -24.30
CA TYR A 163 9.02 6.57 -25.70
C TYR A 163 8.55 5.17 -26.09
N TYR A 164 8.47 4.22 -25.15
CA TYR A 164 8.28 2.80 -25.46
C TYR A 164 6.97 2.21 -24.91
N ALA A 165 6.40 2.80 -23.86
CA ALA A 165 5.19 2.29 -23.24
C ALA A 165 3.93 2.61 -24.08
N GLU A 166 3.33 1.58 -24.70
CA GLU A 166 2.00 1.66 -25.34
C GLU A 166 0.87 1.88 -24.30
N GLN A 167 1.08 1.45 -23.04
CA GLN A 167 0.21 1.70 -21.88
C GLN A 167 1.08 2.20 -20.71
N PRO A 168 1.29 3.53 -20.57
CA PRO A 168 2.13 4.06 -19.50
C PRO A 168 1.53 3.77 -18.11
N LEU A 169 2.37 3.35 -17.17
CA LEU A 169 2.03 3.13 -15.76
C LEU A 169 1.62 4.44 -15.08
N ILE A 170 2.24 5.54 -15.47
CA ILE A 170 2.00 6.91 -15.05
C ILE A 170 1.83 7.74 -16.34
N PRO A 171 0.60 8.03 -16.77
CA PRO A 171 0.39 8.89 -17.93
C PRO A 171 0.98 10.27 -17.65
N LEU A 172 2.10 10.60 -18.32
CA LEU A 172 2.83 11.85 -18.13
C LEU A 172 1.97 13.09 -18.45
N SER A 173 0.86 12.91 -19.17
CA SER A 173 -0.17 13.94 -19.38
C SER A 173 -0.86 14.38 -18.09
N LEU A 174 -1.05 13.49 -17.12
CA LEU A 174 -1.64 13.81 -15.81
C LEU A 174 -0.69 14.62 -14.92
N LEU A 175 0.61 14.59 -15.19
CA LEU A 175 1.61 15.42 -14.51
C LEU A 175 1.61 16.87 -15.04
N LYS A 176 1.04 17.12 -16.22
CA LYS A 176 0.97 18.47 -16.82
C LYS A 176 -0.25 19.26 -16.38
N THR A 177 -1.26 18.59 -15.82
CA THR A 177 -2.50 19.23 -15.34
C THR A 177 -2.35 19.70 -13.90
N THR A 178 -3.15 20.69 -13.48
CA THR A 178 -3.18 21.17 -12.09
C THR A 178 -3.44 20.06 -11.06
N SER A 179 -4.07 18.95 -11.48
CA SER A 179 -4.24 17.73 -10.68
C SER A 179 -2.92 17.11 -10.19
N ALA A 180 -1.81 17.31 -10.93
CA ALA A 180 -0.50 16.82 -10.56
C ALA A 180 -0.02 17.36 -9.20
N ILE A 181 -0.30 18.64 -8.93
CA ILE A 181 0.09 19.30 -7.69
C ILE A 181 -0.66 18.67 -6.51
N TYR A 182 -1.96 18.43 -6.66
CA TYR A 182 -2.76 17.75 -5.62
C TYR A 182 -2.25 16.33 -5.35
N MET A 183 -1.88 15.59 -6.39
CA MET A 183 -1.29 14.25 -6.26
C MET A 183 0.07 14.30 -5.54
N ALA A 184 0.94 15.25 -5.90
CA ALA A 184 2.24 15.41 -5.27
C ALA A 184 2.12 15.75 -3.77
N ILE A 185 1.22 16.69 -3.42
CA ILE A 185 0.92 17.02 -2.02
C ILE A 185 0.41 15.79 -1.27
N GLN A 186 -0.50 15.02 -1.87
CA GLN A 186 -1.03 13.81 -1.25
C GLN A 186 0.07 12.77 -0.99
N VAL A 187 0.98 12.54 -1.93
CA VAL A 187 2.12 11.63 -1.75
C VAL A 187 3.02 12.11 -0.62
N LEU A 188 3.31 13.41 -0.56
CA LEU A 188 4.16 14.00 0.49
C LEU A 188 3.53 13.84 1.89
N LEU A 189 2.22 14.09 2.01
CA LEU A 189 1.48 13.90 3.26
C LEU A 189 1.47 12.42 3.70
N LEU A 190 1.29 11.48 2.76
CA LEU A 190 1.32 10.05 3.05
C LEU A 190 2.71 9.61 3.51
N PHE A 191 3.77 10.10 2.86
CA PHE A 191 5.14 9.81 3.24
C PHE A 191 5.45 10.34 4.65
N GLY A 192 5.11 11.60 4.92
CA GLY A 192 5.29 12.22 6.24
C GLY A 192 4.53 11.47 7.34
N ARG A 193 3.28 11.06 7.08
CA ARG A 193 2.49 10.24 8.01
C ARG A 193 3.15 8.90 8.32
N GLN A 194 3.64 8.20 7.30
CA GLN A 194 4.30 6.91 7.49
C GLN A 194 5.64 7.04 8.22
N ALA A 195 6.42 8.08 7.93
CA ALA A 195 7.66 8.40 8.63
C ALA A 195 7.40 8.71 10.11
N HIS A 196 6.36 9.50 10.42
CA HIS A 196 5.95 9.78 11.79
C HIS A 196 5.63 8.48 12.54
N LEU A 197 4.73 7.64 11.99
CA LEU A 197 4.33 6.38 12.63
C LEU A 197 5.51 5.42 12.83
N ALA A 198 6.45 5.38 11.89
CA ALA A 198 7.65 4.55 11.99
C ALA A 198 8.64 5.05 13.05
N SER A 199 8.70 6.37 13.30
CA SER A 199 9.65 6.98 14.25
C SER A 199 9.10 7.04 15.67
N LEU A 200 7.78 7.07 15.85
CA LEU A 200 7.15 7.24 17.16
C LEU A 200 7.39 6.04 18.08
N SER A 201 7.26 4.82 17.54
CA SER A 201 7.45 3.58 18.32
C SER A 201 8.87 3.44 18.90
N PRO A 202 9.96 3.57 18.09
CA PRO A 202 11.31 3.58 18.64
C PRO A 202 11.56 4.81 19.53
N TYR A 203 11.06 5.99 19.22
CA TYR A 203 11.25 7.14 20.11
C TYR A 203 10.81 6.83 21.55
N PHE A 204 9.63 6.22 21.72
CA PHE A 204 9.14 5.82 23.04
C PHE A 204 9.95 4.70 23.68
N LEU A 205 10.43 3.74 22.89
CA LEU A 205 11.26 2.64 23.40
C LEU A 205 12.60 3.15 23.92
N TRP A 206 13.25 4.05 23.19
CA TRP A 206 14.62 4.50 23.46
C TRP A 206 14.69 5.65 24.47
N THR A 207 13.65 6.48 24.58
CA THR A 207 13.68 7.65 25.48
C THR A 207 12.89 7.47 26.78
N ARG A 208 11.93 6.54 26.81
CA ARG A 208 11.03 6.36 27.97
C ARG A 208 11.13 4.97 28.61
N ASP A 209 11.97 4.08 28.08
CA ASP A 209 12.15 2.68 28.56
C ASP A 209 10.82 1.96 28.82
N ILE A 210 9.78 2.28 28.03
CA ILE A 210 8.47 1.65 28.17
C ILE A 210 8.41 0.39 27.30
N SER A 211 7.68 -0.63 27.77
CA SER A 211 7.47 -1.86 26.99
C SER A 211 6.78 -1.57 25.66
N ALA A 212 7.04 -2.42 24.66
CA ALA A 212 6.54 -2.25 23.30
C ALA A 212 5.01 -2.19 23.24
N THR A 213 4.33 -2.89 24.16
CA THR A 213 2.87 -2.82 24.31
C THR A 213 2.38 -1.41 24.62
N LYS A 214 3.00 -0.71 25.58
CA LYS A 214 2.61 0.67 25.93
C LYS A 214 2.94 1.65 24.80
N ALA A 215 4.10 1.51 24.15
CA ALA A 215 4.44 2.30 22.97
C ALA A 215 3.40 2.14 21.85
N ALA A 216 2.91 0.91 21.62
CA ALA A 216 1.87 0.63 20.65
C ALA A 216 0.50 1.23 21.04
N THR A 217 0.15 1.28 22.33
CA THR A 217 -1.10 1.92 22.75
C THR A 217 -1.15 3.42 22.45
N TYR A 218 -0.01 4.13 22.45
CA TYR A 218 0.06 5.53 22.05
C TYR A 218 -0.20 5.76 20.55
N LEU A 219 -0.19 4.70 19.73
CA LEU A 219 -0.56 4.78 18.32
C LEU A 219 -2.08 4.70 18.11
N ILE A 220 -2.84 4.22 19.09
CA ILE A 220 -4.31 4.04 18.98
C ILE A 220 -5.03 5.37 18.68
N PRO A 221 -4.74 6.49 19.38
CA PRO A 221 -5.37 7.78 19.06
C PRO A 221 -5.15 8.24 17.61
N SER A 222 -3.95 7.96 17.06
CA SER A 222 -3.64 8.30 15.67
C SER A 222 -4.52 7.54 14.68
N SER A 223 -4.83 6.27 14.97
CA SER A 223 -5.72 5.45 14.14
C SER A 223 -7.18 5.86 14.28
N ILE A 224 -7.62 6.23 15.49
CA ILE A 224 -8.97 6.76 15.72
C ILE A 224 -9.18 8.05 14.92
N GLY A 225 -8.23 9.00 15.01
CA GLY A 225 -8.29 10.25 14.25
C GLY A 225 -8.35 10.00 12.73
N PHE A 226 -7.60 9.03 12.22
CA PHE A 226 -7.65 8.65 10.81
C PHE A 226 -9.01 8.07 10.41
N THR A 227 -9.60 7.20 11.22
CA THR A 227 -10.93 6.64 10.96
C THR A 227 -12.00 7.71 10.89
N PHE A 228 -12.06 8.61 11.89
CA PHE A 228 -13.00 9.74 11.88
C PHE A 228 -12.77 10.65 10.68
N GLY A 229 -11.51 10.97 10.37
CA GLY A 229 -11.14 11.77 9.20
C GLY A 229 -11.59 11.12 7.88
N SER A 230 -11.44 9.81 7.72
CA SER A 230 -11.86 9.07 6.52
C SER A 230 -13.38 9.11 6.34
N ILE A 231 -14.14 8.93 7.42
CA ILE A 231 -15.61 8.98 7.40
C ILE A 231 -16.08 10.39 7.04
N ILE A 232 -15.55 11.41 7.73
CA ILE A 232 -15.89 12.82 7.48
C ILE A 232 -15.57 13.21 6.03
N ALA A 233 -14.38 12.84 5.53
CA ALA A 233 -13.99 13.09 4.15
C ALA A 233 -14.93 12.39 3.15
N GLY A 234 -15.31 11.13 3.42
CA GLY A 234 -16.25 10.40 2.57
C GLY A 234 -17.62 11.08 2.47
N VAL A 235 -18.16 11.55 3.60
CA VAL A 235 -19.44 12.27 3.66
C VAL A 235 -19.35 13.63 2.97
N LEU A 236 -18.26 14.38 3.18
CA LEU A 236 -18.04 15.68 2.53
C LEU A 236 -17.96 15.53 1.01
N ILE A 237 -17.22 14.54 0.51
CA ILE A 237 -17.09 14.28 -0.93
C ILE A 237 -18.46 13.97 -1.54
N GLN A 238 -19.28 13.14 -0.90
CA GLN A 238 -20.64 12.89 -1.40
C GLN A 238 -21.47 14.16 -1.50
N ARG A 239 -21.38 15.03 -0.49
CA ARG A 239 -22.17 16.25 -0.44
C ARG A 239 -21.76 17.20 -1.57
N PHE A 240 -20.47 17.46 -1.74
CA PHE A 240 -19.97 18.38 -2.78
C PHE A 240 -20.08 17.83 -4.20
N VAL A 241 -19.91 16.52 -4.42
CA VAL A 241 -20.08 15.92 -5.75
C VAL A 241 -21.54 15.94 -6.19
N ARG A 242 -22.49 15.80 -5.25
CA ARG A 242 -23.93 15.91 -5.55
C ARG A 242 -24.36 17.32 -5.94
N ASP A 243 -23.65 18.34 -5.46
CA ASP A 243 -23.94 19.75 -5.79
C ASP A 243 -23.36 20.16 -7.16
N LEU A 244 -22.55 19.31 -7.81
CA LEU A 244 -21.95 19.53 -9.13
C LEU A 244 -22.66 18.79 -10.27
N SER A 245 -23.67 17.96 -9.96
CA SER A 245 -24.49 17.20 -10.92
C SER A 245 -25.90 17.76 -11.01
#